data_AF-A0A430A572-F1
#
_entry.id   AF-A0A430A572-F1
#
_cell.length_a   1.000
_cell.length_b   1.000
_cell.length_c   1.000
_cell.angle_alpha   90.00
_cell.angle_beta   90.00
_cell.angle_gamma   90.00
#
_symmetry.space_group_name_H-M   'P 1'
#
loop_
_entity.id
_entity.type
_entity.pdbx_description
1 polymer ?
#
loop_
_entity_poly.entity_id
_entity_poly.type
_entity_poly.pdbx_seq_one_letter_code
_entity_poly.pdbx_strand_id
1 'polypeptide(L)'
;MFNSLFKSKTTLELESIADHCSRSVAELQQLRDSLADIGDQTHHSNKAFLSGQNYLITVYLPLIDGFILCYNTLSETNEQLTPQAFSETKIKKFQAFLIRKRLNRLSRLLNKTVEKKQTIISNFLYNWSVRSQKRLEPRWKKINEILTAHPDIFSELDTITTYLEQGVETIQSNKAWNEDSHSFSCETLDLEWVIGLKNAKKKRNWNHWQATKSQVQTLTTTPSSLEVFKQLEPTIFNTLAYADGWDQSALDALRIYLLTNCPDNSIATQNYLWDILLNDRKKVGSPTYLVLFKNSTHTPFKKLELVLQHLGAEIDNFDMLQLKGPFTIDTNLAPHSHFIELLSQTVQQAYPDSDLDSMKLHQLRMYFDKQNIEYIKENFPNSSDEASLIDYVFAEAPKGLNGQLLIKERGRFHNKIPDGQIYRDYILHYANRKRLTPNFHSEFILDRSGHFLSQWNVLKTEGNTVISNPDCYEFTEDFQRQVLDGESLNYGRKNDAEHARLDSNPPLVLDHKIRVQCKKNWYSPSTSDYSFKEVDPGDSYSK
;
A
#
# COMPACT_ATOMS: atom_id res chain seq x y z
N MET A 1 27.31 -23.26 11.87
CA MET A 1 25.85 -23.33 12.11
C MET A 1 25.02 -23.60 10.84
N PHE A 2 25.46 -23.21 9.64
CA PHE A 2 24.75 -23.43 8.36
C PHE A 2 24.81 -24.85 7.76
N ASN A 3 25.62 -25.77 8.31
CA ASN A 3 25.91 -27.08 7.68
C ASN A 3 25.15 -28.29 8.28
N SER A 4 24.28 -28.10 9.29
CA SER A 4 23.55 -29.22 9.93
C SER A 4 22.04 -29.24 9.67
N LEU A 5 21.49 -28.35 8.84
CA LEU A 5 20.04 -28.19 8.63
C LEU A 5 19.47 -28.92 7.39
N PHE A 6 20.29 -29.57 6.56
CA PHE A 6 19.83 -30.15 5.28
C PHE A 6 20.33 -31.57 5.01
N LYS A 7 20.38 -32.41 6.06
CA LYS A 7 20.43 -33.88 5.89
C LYS A 7 19.04 -34.47 6.10
N SER A 8 18.15 -34.29 5.13
CA SER A 8 17.14 -35.30 4.85
C SER A 8 17.05 -35.51 3.34
N LYS A 9 17.27 -36.75 2.92
CA LYS A 9 17.02 -37.21 1.56
C LYS A 9 15.53 -37.02 1.25
N THR A 10 15.13 -35.98 0.55
CA THR A 10 13.77 -35.85 0.02
C THR A 10 13.76 -36.30 -1.43
N THR A 11 13.42 -37.58 -1.62
CA THR A 11 12.95 -38.12 -2.89
C THR A 11 11.69 -37.35 -3.29
N LEU A 12 11.63 -36.82 -4.51
CA LEU A 12 10.44 -36.19 -5.15
C LEU A 12 9.17 -37.08 -5.15
N GLU A 13 9.24 -38.29 -4.59
CA GLU A 13 8.15 -39.25 -4.47
C GLU A 13 7.20 -38.96 -3.29
N LEU A 14 7.54 -38.04 -2.37
CA LEU A 14 6.79 -37.82 -1.12
C LEU A 14 6.13 -36.45 -0.93
N GLU A 15 6.35 -35.48 -1.81
CA GLU A 15 5.81 -34.12 -1.64
C GLU A 15 4.48 -33.92 -2.38
N SER A 16 3.47 -33.32 -1.73
CA SER A 16 2.20 -33.02 -2.37
C SER A 16 2.36 -31.83 -3.34
N ILE A 17 1.57 -31.82 -4.43
CA ILE A 17 1.58 -30.71 -5.40
C ILE A 17 1.26 -29.38 -4.73
N ALA A 18 0.36 -29.39 -3.74
CA ALA A 18 -0.03 -28.21 -2.98
C ALA A 18 1.16 -27.65 -2.18
N ASP A 19 1.93 -28.51 -1.48
CA ASP A 19 3.11 -28.06 -0.73
C ASP A 19 4.17 -27.42 -1.63
N HIS A 20 4.37 -28.00 -2.83
CA HIS A 20 5.32 -27.47 -3.80
C HIS A 20 4.87 -26.13 -4.39
N CYS A 21 3.57 -25.99 -4.72
CA CYS A 21 3.02 -24.72 -5.20
C CYS A 21 3.13 -23.64 -4.12
N SER A 22 2.72 -23.95 -2.88
CA SER A 22 2.78 -23.05 -1.74
C SER A 22 4.21 -22.57 -1.44
N ARG A 23 5.21 -23.47 -1.46
CA ARG A 23 6.61 -23.09 -1.28
C ARG A 23 7.10 -22.19 -2.41
N SER A 24 6.80 -22.54 -3.66
CA SER A 24 7.23 -21.76 -4.83
C SER A 24 6.61 -20.36 -4.82
N VAL A 25 5.34 -20.24 -4.41
CA VAL A 25 4.66 -18.95 -4.24
C VAL A 25 5.33 -18.12 -3.15
N ALA A 26 5.64 -18.69 -1.99
CA ALA A 26 6.31 -17.98 -0.90
C ALA A 26 7.70 -17.46 -1.32
N GLU A 27 8.50 -18.27 -2.01
CA GLU A 27 9.82 -17.87 -2.51
C GLU A 27 9.72 -16.75 -3.55
N LEU A 28 8.75 -16.84 -4.47
CA LEU A 28 8.51 -15.81 -5.49
C LEU A 28 7.96 -14.52 -4.88
N GLN A 29 7.14 -14.59 -3.83
CA GLN A 29 6.65 -13.43 -3.09
C GLN A 29 7.79 -12.69 -2.40
N GLN A 30 8.69 -13.42 -1.74
CA GLN A 30 9.87 -12.81 -1.13
C GLN A 30 10.76 -12.11 -2.17
N LEU A 31 10.95 -12.72 -3.35
CA LEU A 31 11.68 -12.12 -4.46
C LEU A 31 10.97 -10.88 -5.02
N ARG A 32 9.63 -10.94 -5.15
CA ARG A 32 8.80 -9.82 -5.59
C ARG A 32 8.96 -8.62 -4.65
N ASP A 33 8.83 -8.86 -3.35
CA ASP A 33 8.92 -7.81 -2.33
C ASP A 33 10.32 -7.20 -2.32
N SER A 34 11.37 -8.03 -2.39
CA SER A 34 12.76 -7.55 -2.50
C SER A 34 13.00 -6.70 -3.76
N LEU A 35 12.36 -7.02 -4.89
CA LEU A 35 12.46 -6.24 -6.13
C LEU A 35 11.64 -4.95 -6.08
N ALA A 36 10.51 -4.95 -5.37
CA ALA A 36 9.72 -3.74 -5.12
C ALA A 36 10.50 -2.75 -4.26
N ASP A 37 11.17 -3.22 -3.20
CA ASP A 37 12.02 -2.41 -2.32
C ASP A 37 13.19 -1.76 -3.08
N ILE A 38 13.77 -2.46 -4.06
CA ILE A 38 14.80 -1.90 -4.95
C ILE A 38 14.26 -0.71 -5.75
N GLY A 39 12.98 -0.68 -6.09
CA GLY A 39 12.35 0.44 -6.78
C GLY A 39 12.23 1.71 -5.95
N ASP A 40 12.19 1.59 -4.61
CA ASP A 40 12.06 2.72 -3.69
C ASP A 40 13.42 3.32 -3.27
N GLN A 41 14.55 2.67 -3.59
CA GLN A 41 15.90 3.18 -3.31
C GLN A 41 16.37 4.18 -4.39
N THR A 42 16.32 5.48 -4.09
CA THR A 42 16.70 6.56 -5.02
C THR A 42 17.98 7.31 -4.65
N HIS A 43 18.68 6.94 -3.57
CA HIS A 43 19.86 7.68 -3.13
C HIS A 43 21.10 7.39 -4.00
N HIS A 44 21.53 8.41 -4.75
CA HIS A 44 22.82 8.51 -5.46
C HIS A 44 23.12 7.47 -6.55
N SER A 45 22.16 7.16 -7.40
CA SER A 45 22.35 6.19 -8.49
C SER A 45 22.58 6.82 -9.87
N ASN A 46 23.49 6.22 -10.65
CA ASN A 46 23.79 6.66 -12.01
C ASN A 46 22.69 6.22 -13.02
N LYS A 47 22.68 6.82 -14.22
CA LYS A 47 21.69 6.54 -15.28
C LYS A 47 21.59 5.05 -15.64
N ALA A 48 22.70 4.31 -15.60
CA ALA A 48 22.73 2.88 -15.86
C ALA A 48 21.96 2.09 -14.79
N PHE A 49 22.14 2.43 -13.52
CA PHE A 49 21.42 1.81 -12.40
C PHE A 49 19.91 2.09 -12.47
N LEU A 50 19.51 3.36 -12.70
CA LEU A 50 18.09 3.73 -12.87
C LEU A 50 17.43 2.98 -14.04
N SER A 51 18.15 2.84 -15.17
CA SER A 51 17.67 2.06 -16.30
C SER A 51 17.52 0.57 -15.98
N GLY A 52 18.44 0.02 -15.16
CA GLY A 52 18.38 -1.36 -14.68
C GLY A 52 17.22 -1.59 -13.72
N GLN A 53 16.98 -0.68 -12.77
CA GLN A 53 15.80 -0.71 -11.91
C GLN A 53 14.51 -0.68 -12.74
N ASN A 54 14.42 0.24 -13.71
CA ASN A 54 13.26 0.32 -14.60
C ASN A 54 13.04 -0.98 -15.38
N TYR A 55 14.11 -1.62 -15.87
CA TYR A 55 14.02 -2.91 -16.54
C TYR A 55 13.54 -4.04 -15.61
N LEU A 56 14.04 -4.10 -14.37
CA LEU A 56 13.60 -5.07 -13.37
C LEU A 56 12.11 -4.91 -13.04
N ILE A 57 11.65 -3.67 -12.83
CA ILE A 57 10.24 -3.36 -12.53
C ILE A 57 9.35 -3.61 -13.74
N THR A 58 9.79 -3.24 -14.94
CA THR A 58 8.96 -3.33 -16.15
C THR A 58 8.86 -4.77 -16.68
N VAL A 59 9.88 -5.61 -16.46
CA VAL A 59 10.01 -6.92 -17.12
C VAL A 59 10.05 -8.07 -16.12
N TYR A 60 10.87 -8.00 -15.07
CA TYR A 60 10.99 -9.11 -14.12
C TYR A 60 9.83 -9.16 -13.14
N LEU A 61 9.35 -8.01 -12.64
CA LEU A 61 8.24 -7.97 -11.68
C LEU A 61 6.95 -8.57 -12.25
N PRO A 62 6.49 -8.23 -13.48
CA PRO A 62 5.32 -8.86 -14.08
C PRO A 62 5.51 -10.36 -14.36
N LEU A 63 6.73 -10.78 -14.65
CA LEU A 63 7.04 -12.20 -14.87
C LEU A 63 6.93 -13.00 -13.57
N ILE A 64 7.45 -12.47 -12.47
CA ILE A 64 7.34 -13.06 -11.12
C ILE A 64 5.88 -13.13 -10.70
N ASP A 65 5.12 -12.03 -10.87
CA ASP A 65 3.69 -12.01 -10.62
C ASP A 65 2.94 -13.04 -11.47
N GLY A 66 3.35 -13.21 -12.73
CA GLY A 66 2.82 -14.24 -13.63
C GLY A 66 3.10 -15.66 -13.13
N PHE A 67 4.31 -15.93 -12.63
CA PHE A 67 4.65 -17.24 -12.06
C PHE A 67 3.84 -17.52 -10.79
N ILE A 68 3.71 -16.54 -9.89
CA ILE A 68 2.85 -16.63 -8.70
C ILE A 68 1.41 -16.96 -9.11
N LEU A 69 0.86 -16.21 -10.08
CA LEU A 69 -0.46 -16.45 -10.64
C LEU A 69 -0.60 -17.88 -11.18
N CYS A 70 0.40 -18.37 -11.91
CA CYS A 70 0.40 -19.71 -12.50
C CYS A 70 0.46 -20.81 -11.44
N TYR A 71 1.29 -20.68 -10.40
CA TYR A 71 1.37 -21.63 -9.29
C TYR A 71 0.09 -21.65 -8.45
N ASN A 72 -0.52 -20.49 -8.17
CA ASN A 72 -1.83 -20.42 -7.51
C ASN A 72 -2.92 -21.08 -8.36
N THR A 73 -2.92 -20.82 -9.66
CA THR A 73 -3.83 -21.47 -10.63
C THR A 73 -3.66 -22.98 -10.62
N LEU A 74 -2.42 -23.47 -10.63
CA LEU A 74 -2.12 -24.89 -10.58
C LEU A 74 -2.61 -25.55 -9.27
N SER A 75 -2.44 -24.86 -8.14
CA SER A 75 -2.89 -25.33 -6.83
C SER A 75 -4.42 -25.45 -6.76
N GLU A 76 -5.15 -24.42 -7.16
CA GLU A 76 -6.62 -24.44 -7.15
C GLU A 76 -7.20 -25.45 -8.16
N THR A 77 -6.60 -25.55 -9.36
CA THR A 77 -7.00 -26.61 -10.32
C THR A 77 -6.75 -27.99 -9.73
N ASN A 78 -5.67 -28.18 -8.96
CA ASN A 78 -5.40 -29.43 -8.26
C ASN A 78 -6.45 -29.73 -7.18
N GLU A 79 -6.92 -28.73 -6.44
CA GLU A 79 -7.99 -28.88 -5.45
C GLU A 79 -9.32 -29.27 -6.09
N GLN A 80 -9.76 -28.57 -7.14
CA GLN A 80 -11.02 -28.82 -7.87
C GLN A 80 -11.09 -30.24 -8.47
N LEU A 81 -9.95 -30.88 -8.72
CA LEU A 81 -9.87 -32.23 -9.28
C LEU A 81 -10.07 -33.35 -8.24
N THR A 82 -10.26 -33.01 -6.96
CA THR A 82 -10.49 -33.94 -5.83
C THR A 82 -11.80 -33.59 -5.12
N PRO A 83 -12.62 -34.52 -4.58
CA PRO A 83 -13.01 -35.89 -4.96
C PRO A 83 -14.32 -35.97 -5.79
N GLN A 84 -14.87 -34.86 -6.29
CA GLN A 84 -16.22 -34.85 -6.86
C GLN A 84 -16.31 -35.24 -8.36
N ALA A 85 -15.19 -35.20 -9.11
CA ALA A 85 -15.23 -35.42 -10.56
C ALA A 85 -14.72 -36.79 -11.05
N PHE A 86 -13.96 -37.56 -10.24
CA PHE A 86 -13.29 -38.78 -10.75
C PHE A 86 -13.18 -39.87 -9.68
N SER A 87 -14.21 -40.73 -9.61
CA SER A 87 -14.32 -41.87 -8.67
C SER A 87 -13.46 -43.07 -9.05
N GLU A 88 -12.79 -43.07 -10.22
CA GLU A 88 -11.97 -44.20 -10.65
C GLU A 88 -10.47 -44.03 -10.33
N THR A 89 -9.92 -45.03 -9.63
CA THR A 89 -8.52 -45.11 -9.16
C THR A 89 -7.47 -45.01 -10.28
N LYS A 90 -7.84 -45.31 -11.53
CA LYS A 90 -6.98 -45.13 -12.72
C LYS A 90 -6.91 -43.67 -13.18
N ILE A 91 -7.96 -42.88 -12.97
CA ILE A 91 -8.03 -41.49 -13.39
C ILE A 91 -7.28 -40.57 -12.41
N LYS A 92 -7.28 -40.86 -11.10
CA LYS A 92 -6.46 -40.14 -10.09
C LYS A 92 -4.95 -40.20 -10.38
N LYS A 93 -4.44 -41.36 -10.80
CA LYS A 93 -3.02 -41.52 -11.21
C LYS A 93 -2.69 -40.72 -12.48
N PHE A 94 -3.66 -40.57 -13.36
CA PHE A 94 -3.54 -39.82 -14.61
C PHE A 94 -3.61 -38.30 -14.38
N GLN A 95 -4.49 -37.82 -13.50
CA GLN A 95 -4.56 -36.42 -13.06
C GLN A 95 -3.26 -35.96 -12.39
N ALA A 96 -2.76 -36.74 -11.42
CA ALA A 96 -1.48 -36.46 -10.78
C ALA A 96 -0.32 -36.41 -11.80
N PHE A 97 -0.38 -37.24 -12.84
CA PHE A 97 0.60 -37.21 -13.94
C PHE A 97 0.50 -35.93 -14.81
N LEU A 98 -0.70 -35.46 -15.15
CA LEU A 98 -0.91 -34.23 -15.94
C LEU A 98 -0.47 -32.97 -15.19
N ILE A 99 -0.84 -32.87 -13.91
CA ILE A 99 -0.48 -31.74 -13.05
C ILE A 99 1.04 -31.72 -12.84
N ARG A 100 1.66 -32.88 -12.61
CA ARG A 100 3.11 -33.02 -12.49
C ARG A 100 3.86 -32.70 -13.80
N LYS A 101 3.27 -32.96 -14.97
CA LYS A 101 3.84 -32.55 -16.27
C LYS A 101 3.85 -31.03 -16.43
N ARG A 102 2.77 -30.34 -16.05
CA ARG A 102 2.67 -28.89 -16.10
C ARG A 102 3.56 -28.22 -15.07
N LEU A 103 3.63 -28.76 -13.85
CA LEU A 103 4.59 -28.34 -12.84
C LEU A 103 6.03 -28.40 -13.37
N ASN A 104 6.42 -29.53 -13.98
CA ASN A 104 7.74 -29.66 -14.61
C ASN A 104 7.97 -28.69 -15.77
N ARG A 105 6.93 -28.28 -16.51
CA ARG A 105 7.03 -27.25 -17.56
C ARG A 105 7.27 -25.88 -16.93
N LEU A 106 6.52 -25.53 -15.88
CA LEU A 106 6.68 -24.27 -15.15
C LEU A 106 8.05 -24.16 -14.49
N SER A 107 8.52 -25.21 -13.80
CA SER A 107 9.86 -25.24 -13.24
C SER A 107 10.94 -25.11 -14.33
N ARG A 108 10.75 -25.67 -15.52
CA ARG A 108 11.68 -25.47 -16.65
C ARG A 108 11.67 -24.05 -17.18
N LEU A 109 10.50 -23.40 -17.26
CA LEU A 109 10.40 -22.00 -17.69
C LEU A 109 11.05 -21.07 -16.68
N LEU A 110 10.83 -21.29 -15.39
CA LEU A 110 11.51 -20.57 -14.32
C LEU A 110 13.02 -20.79 -14.36
N ASN A 111 13.49 -22.01 -14.64
CA ASN A 111 14.93 -22.26 -14.79
C ASN A 111 15.53 -21.58 -16.04
N LYS A 112 14.75 -21.42 -17.12
CA LYS A 112 15.19 -20.77 -18.36
C LYS A 112 15.40 -19.27 -18.22
N THR A 113 14.74 -18.59 -17.27
CA THR A 113 15.02 -17.16 -16.97
C THR A 113 16.38 -16.97 -16.32
N VAL A 114 16.94 -18.03 -15.72
CA VAL A 114 18.21 -18.03 -15.00
C VAL A 114 19.40 -18.38 -15.91
N GLU A 115 19.17 -19.08 -17.03
CA GLU A 115 20.23 -19.77 -17.79
C GLU A 115 21.08 -18.90 -18.76
N LYS A 116 20.91 -17.57 -18.79
CA LYS A 116 21.81 -16.67 -19.55
C LYS A 116 22.12 -15.36 -18.82
N LYS A 117 22.81 -15.44 -17.69
CA LYS A 117 23.86 -14.51 -17.26
C LYS A 117 24.59 -15.10 -16.05
N GLN A 118 25.76 -15.70 -16.31
CA GLN A 118 26.80 -15.88 -15.30
C GLN A 118 27.29 -14.49 -14.89
N THR A 119 26.61 -13.86 -13.92
CA THR A 119 27.18 -13.02 -12.85
C THR A 119 26.03 -12.43 -12.02
N ILE A 120 25.78 -13.08 -10.88
CA ILE A 120 25.54 -12.56 -9.51
C ILE A 120 24.51 -13.39 -8.73
N ILE A 121 23.61 -14.19 -9.33
CA ILE A 121 22.70 -15.04 -8.53
C ILE A 121 22.56 -16.47 -9.06
N SER A 122 22.97 -17.42 -8.21
CA SER A 122 22.61 -18.86 -8.13
C SER A 122 23.48 -19.92 -8.86
N ASN A 123 24.46 -20.46 -8.13
CA ASN A 123 25.03 -21.80 -8.37
C ASN A 123 24.12 -22.96 -7.88
N PHE A 124 22.93 -22.64 -7.36
CA PHE A 124 22.04 -23.59 -6.66
C PHE A 124 20.99 -24.25 -7.57
N LEU A 125 20.36 -23.49 -8.48
CA LEU A 125 19.29 -23.99 -9.37
C LEU A 125 19.82 -24.89 -10.51
N TYR A 126 21.06 -24.64 -10.94
CA TYR A 126 21.72 -25.33 -12.06
C TYR A 126 21.98 -26.82 -11.83
N ASN A 127 22.34 -27.22 -10.61
CA ASN A 127 22.70 -28.62 -10.32
C ASN A 127 21.49 -29.56 -10.12
N TRP A 128 20.28 -29.01 -10.00
CA TRP A 128 19.05 -29.77 -9.76
C TRP A 128 18.27 -30.10 -11.05
N SER A 129 18.29 -29.21 -12.06
CA SER A 129 17.50 -29.33 -13.30
C SER A 129 17.97 -30.47 -14.23
N VAL A 130 19.26 -30.79 -14.24
CA VAL A 130 19.89 -31.68 -15.23
C VAL A 130 19.57 -33.18 -15.01
N ARG A 131 19.09 -33.58 -13.82
CA ARG A 131 18.86 -35.00 -13.51
C ARG A 131 17.47 -35.54 -13.88
N SER A 132 16.53 -34.68 -14.25
CA SER A 132 15.10 -35.03 -14.31
C SER A 132 14.54 -35.31 -15.72
N GLN A 133 15.38 -35.31 -16.78
CA GLN A 133 14.89 -35.08 -18.14
C GLN A 133 14.80 -36.33 -19.06
N LYS A 134 15.37 -37.48 -18.72
CA LYS A 134 15.55 -38.60 -19.69
C LYS A 134 14.51 -39.73 -19.70
N ARG A 135 13.23 -39.51 -19.32
CA ARG A 135 12.27 -40.65 -19.20
C ARG A 135 10.84 -40.49 -19.75
N LEU A 136 10.51 -39.47 -20.54
CA LEU A 136 9.08 -39.19 -20.84
C LEU A 136 8.70 -38.98 -22.32
N GLU A 137 9.47 -39.50 -23.27
CA GLU A 137 9.22 -39.27 -24.70
C GLU A 137 8.12 -40.12 -25.37
N PRO A 138 7.79 -41.38 -24.99
CA PRO A 138 6.82 -42.16 -25.77
C PRO A 138 5.32 -41.91 -25.46
N ARG A 139 4.95 -40.98 -24.57
CA ARG A 139 3.55 -40.81 -24.12
C ARG A 139 2.77 -39.68 -24.82
N TRP A 140 3.36 -39.03 -25.81
CA TRP A 140 2.84 -37.79 -26.42
C TRP A 140 1.53 -37.96 -27.20
N LYS A 141 1.37 -39.05 -27.96
CA LYS A 141 0.22 -39.23 -28.86
C LYS A 141 -1.11 -39.45 -28.11
N LYS A 142 -1.07 -40.17 -26.99
CA LYS A 142 -2.23 -40.47 -26.13
C LYS A 142 -2.61 -39.30 -25.20
N ILE A 143 -1.72 -38.31 -25.04
CA ILE A 143 -1.94 -37.09 -24.26
C ILE A 143 -2.73 -36.05 -25.07
N ASN A 144 -2.46 -35.93 -26.37
CA ASN A 144 -3.22 -35.03 -27.24
C ASN A 144 -4.69 -35.43 -27.36
N GLU A 145 -5.00 -36.73 -27.45
CA GLU A 145 -6.38 -37.24 -27.54
C GLU A 145 -7.22 -36.93 -26.28
N ILE A 146 -6.58 -36.72 -25.12
CA ILE A 146 -7.25 -36.47 -23.83
C ILE A 146 -7.23 -34.98 -23.44
N LEU A 147 -6.24 -34.19 -23.89
CA LEU A 147 -6.25 -32.73 -23.81
C LEU A 147 -7.46 -32.13 -24.54
N THR A 148 -7.98 -32.81 -25.56
CA THR A 148 -9.21 -32.45 -26.28
C THR A 148 -10.49 -32.73 -25.47
N ALA A 149 -10.46 -33.58 -24.44
CA ALA A 149 -11.65 -34.04 -23.72
C ALA A 149 -12.05 -33.14 -22.53
N HIS A 150 -11.13 -32.33 -21.97
CA HIS A 150 -11.40 -31.42 -20.85
C HIS A 150 -10.70 -30.04 -21.00
N PRO A 151 -10.95 -29.30 -22.09
CA PRO A 151 -10.29 -28.02 -22.35
C PRO A 151 -10.56 -26.96 -21.27
N ASP A 152 -11.73 -26.95 -20.65
CA ASP A 152 -12.15 -25.85 -19.77
C ASP A 152 -11.36 -25.75 -18.46
N ILE A 153 -11.04 -26.87 -17.79
CA ILE A 153 -10.43 -26.88 -16.45
C ILE A 153 -8.97 -26.38 -16.47
N PHE A 154 -8.24 -26.56 -17.58
CA PHE A 154 -6.84 -26.14 -17.71
C PHE A 154 -6.64 -24.95 -18.66
N SER A 155 -7.70 -24.46 -19.32
CA SER A 155 -7.63 -23.36 -20.29
C SER A 155 -6.97 -22.10 -19.71
N GLU A 156 -7.29 -21.77 -18.47
CA GLU A 156 -6.73 -20.62 -17.76
C GLU A 156 -5.24 -20.79 -17.49
N LEU A 157 -4.84 -21.96 -16.98
CA LEU A 157 -3.45 -22.31 -16.71
C LEU A 157 -2.60 -22.31 -17.99
N ASP A 158 -3.13 -22.87 -19.07
CA ASP A 158 -2.42 -22.94 -20.36
C ASP A 158 -2.29 -21.53 -21.00
N THR A 159 -3.28 -20.65 -20.79
CA THR A 159 -3.22 -19.22 -21.19
C THR A 159 -2.12 -18.48 -20.43
N ILE A 160 -2.10 -18.59 -19.08
CA ILE A 160 -1.06 -17.96 -18.24
C ILE A 160 0.33 -18.47 -18.63
N THR A 161 0.47 -19.79 -18.85
CA THR A 161 1.74 -20.42 -19.25
C THR A 161 2.25 -19.88 -20.59
N THR A 162 1.36 -19.61 -21.54
CA THR A 162 1.72 -19.05 -22.86
C THR A 162 2.30 -17.64 -22.73
N TYR A 163 1.71 -16.78 -21.90
CA TYR A 163 2.26 -15.45 -21.65
C TYR A 163 3.58 -15.51 -20.87
N LEU A 164 3.72 -16.45 -19.94
CA LEU A 164 5.01 -16.69 -19.26
C LEU A 164 6.10 -17.08 -20.26
N GLU A 165 5.79 -17.96 -21.23
CA GLU A 165 6.73 -18.35 -22.29
C GLU A 165 7.21 -17.14 -23.10
N GLN A 166 6.29 -16.28 -23.53
CA GLN A 166 6.63 -15.03 -24.24
C GLN A 166 7.48 -14.09 -23.38
N GLY A 167 7.20 -13.98 -22.08
CA GLY A 167 8.00 -13.17 -21.15
C GLY A 167 9.43 -13.71 -20.96
N VAL A 168 9.58 -15.03 -20.84
CA VAL A 168 10.90 -15.68 -20.79
C VAL A 168 11.65 -15.44 -22.11
N GLU A 169 10.99 -15.57 -23.26
CA GLU A 169 11.61 -15.29 -24.57
C GLU A 169 12.05 -13.82 -24.71
N THR A 170 11.25 -12.89 -24.19
CA THR A 170 11.58 -11.46 -24.16
C THR A 170 12.87 -11.20 -23.39
N ILE A 171 13.03 -11.80 -22.20
CA ILE A 171 14.27 -11.71 -21.41
C ILE A 171 15.44 -12.34 -22.17
N GLN A 172 15.23 -13.52 -22.77
CA GLN A 172 16.27 -14.25 -23.48
C GLN A 172 16.75 -13.57 -24.76
N SER A 173 15.95 -12.68 -25.35
CA SER A 173 16.32 -11.93 -26.55
C SER A 173 17.50 -10.97 -26.35
N ASN A 174 17.79 -10.58 -25.10
CA ASN A 174 18.80 -9.60 -24.70
C ASN A 174 18.66 -8.22 -25.39
N LYS A 175 17.53 -7.94 -26.04
CA LYS A 175 17.25 -6.66 -26.73
C LYS A 175 17.15 -5.45 -25.79
N ALA A 176 17.00 -5.71 -24.50
CA ALA A 176 16.89 -4.67 -23.48
C ALA A 176 18.22 -3.95 -23.22
N TRP A 177 19.35 -4.61 -23.45
CA TRP A 177 20.67 -4.04 -23.18
C TRP A 177 21.17 -3.28 -24.41
N ASN A 178 21.49 -2.00 -24.23
CA ASN A 178 22.17 -1.20 -25.23
C ASN A 178 23.66 -1.09 -24.88
N GLU A 179 24.51 -1.65 -25.74
CA GLU A 179 25.97 -1.64 -25.54
C GLU A 179 26.57 -0.25 -25.65
N ASP A 180 26.06 0.60 -26.55
CA ASP A 180 26.59 1.95 -26.80
C ASP A 180 26.30 2.91 -25.64
N SER A 181 25.12 2.80 -25.03
CA SER A 181 24.71 3.66 -23.91
C SER A 181 24.96 3.05 -22.53
N HIS A 182 25.49 1.82 -22.46
CA HIS A 182 25.67 1.04 -21.24
C HIS A 182 24.44 1.06 -20.31
N SER A 183 23.24 1.00 -20.90
CA SER A 183 21.97 1.14 -20.18
C SER A 183 20.93 0.18 -20.70
N PHE A 184 19.88 -0.06 -19.90
CA PHE A 184 18.73 -0.82 -20.34
C PHE A 184 17.68 0.09 -21.01
N SER A 185 16.98 -0.43 -22.02
CA SER A 185 15.78 0.17 -22.60
C SER A 185 14.70 -0.87 -22.78
N CYS A 186 13.48 -0.54 -22.36
CA CYS A 186 12.30 -1.38 -22.55
C CYS A 186 11.56 -1.06 -23.86
N GLU A 187 11.91 0.01 -24.56
CA GLU A 187 11.18 0.51 -25.73
C GLU A 187 11.18 -0.48 -26.91
N THR A 188 12.21 -1.31 -27.01
CA THR A 188 12.38 -2.30 -28.09
C THR A 188 11.83 -3.68 -27.73
N LEU A 189 11.28 -3.84 -26.53
CA LEU A 189 10.74 -5.11 -26.04
C LEU A 189 9.26 -5.24 -26.40
N ASP A 190 8.88 -6.44 -26.82
CA ASP A 190 7.48 -6.82 -26.92
C ASP A 190 6.98 -7.17 -25.51
N LEU A 191 6.11 -6.32 -24.96
CA LEU A 191 5.52 -6.48 -23.64
C LEU A 191 4.01 -6.81 -23.71
N GLU A 192 3.50 -7.29 -24.86
CA GLU A 192 2.11 -7.72 -24.96
C GLU A 192 1.77 -8.83 -23.94
N TRP A 193 2.74 -9.70 -23.64
CA TRP A 193 2.60 -10.76 -22.64
C TRP A 193 2.36 -10.22 -21.22
N VAL A 194 2.86 -9.02 -20.89
CA VAL A 194 2.57 -8.34 -19.61
C VAL A 194 1.08 -7.97 -19.56
N ILE A 195 0.54 -7.42 -20.64
CA ILE A 195 -0.88 -7.10 -20.78
C ILE A 195 -1.70 -8.39 -20.72
N GLY A 196 -1.25 -9.44 -21.38
CA GLY A 196 -1.83 -10.78 -21.35
C GLY A 196 -1.94 -11.37 -19.93
N LEU A 197 -0.85 -11.34 -19.16
CA LEU A 197 -0.84 -11.78 -17.75
C LEU A 197 -1.77 -10.94 -16.88
N LYS A 198 -1.78 -9.61 -17.05
CA LYS A 198 -2.71 -8.71 -16.34
C LYS A 198 -4.17 -9.07 -16.64
N ASN A 199 -4.49 -9.34 -17.91
CA ASN A 199 -5.83 -9.75 -18.34
C ASN A 199 -6.20 -11.15 -17.85
N ALA A 200 -5.26 -12.10 -17.82
CA ALA A 200 -5.48 -13.44 -17.28
C ALA A 200 -5.76 -13.40 -15.78
N LYS A 201 -4.97 -12.63 -15.00
CA LYS A 201 -5.22 -12.34 -13.58
C LYS A 201 -6.60 -11.70 -13.40
N LYS A 202 -6.96 -10.76 -14.28
CA LYS A 202 -8.27 -10.11 -14.31
C LYS A 202 -9.42 -11.07 -14.54
N LYS A 203 -9.28 -12.00 -15.47
CA LYS A 203 -10.31 -13.00 -15.75
C LYS A 203 -10.46 -13.98 -14.58
N ARG A 204 -9.33 -14.41 -14.00
CA ARG A 204 -9.29 -15.33 -12.86
C ARG A 204 -10.03 -14.80 -11.65
N ASN A 205 -9.61 -13.63 -11.16
CA ASN A 205 -10.18 -13.01 -9.97
C ASN A 205 -11.69 -12.75 -10.17
N TRP A 206 -12.13 -12.46 -11.41
CA TRP A 206 -13.54 -12.28 -11.74
C TRP A 206 -14.32 -13.59 -11.63
N ASN A 207 -13.78 -14.68 -12.14
CA ASN A 207 -14.39 -16.01 -12.02
C ASN A 207 -14.47 -16.46 -10.56
N HIS A 208 -13.43 -16.20 -9.78
CA HIS A 208 -13.39 -16.50 -8.35
C HIS A 208 -14.46 -15.70 -7.60
N TRP A 209 -14.55 -14.39 -7.86
CA TRP A 209 -15.57 -13.51 -7.29
C TRP A 209 -17.00 -13.97 -7.61
N GLN A 210 -17.26 -14.37 -8.87
CA GLN A 210 -18.56 -14.92 -9.26
C GLN A 210 -18.93 -16.20 -8.49
N ALA A 211 -17.95 -17.07 -8.23
CA ALA A 211 -18.15 -18.31 -7.50
C ALA A 211 -18.47 -18.07 -6.01
N THR A 212 -17.76 -17.15 -5.36
CA THR A 212 -17.91 -16.86 -3.92
C THR A 212 -19.17 -16.05 -3.61
N LYS A 213 -19.58 -15.12 -4.50
CA LYS A 213 -20.82 -14.35 -4.38
C LYS A 213 -22.07 -15.20 -4.14
N SER A 214 -22.11 -16.42 -4.69
CA SER A 214 -23.27 -17.33 -4.59
C SER A 214 -23.52 -17.86 -3.18
N GLN A 215 -22.57 -17.69 -2.24
CA GLN A 215 -22.65 -18.24 -0.89
C GLN A 215 -23.08 -17.22 0.18
N VAL A 216 -23.15 -15.93 -0.15
CA VAL A 216 -23.51 -14.87 0.80
C VAL A 216 -24.96 -14.46 0.59
N GLN A 217 -25.87 -14.97 1.42
CA GLN A 217 -27.28 -14.59 1.38
C GLN A 217 -27.95 -14.52 2.76
N THR A 218 -28.22 -13.28 3.19
CA THR A 218 -29.50 -12.83 3.76
C THR A 218 -29.51 -11.30 3.60
N LEU A 219 -30.55 -10.75 2.98
CA LEU A 219 -30.60 -9.34 2.60
C LEU A 219 -31.88 -8.67 3.06
N THR A 220 -31.70 -7.46 3.60
CA THR A 220 -32.74 -6.57 4.13
C THR A 220 -33.34 -5.62 3.09
N THR A 221 -32.90 -5.68 1.82
CA THR A 221 -33.30 -4.74 0.76
C THR A 221 -34.51 -5.20 -0.04
N THR A 222 -35.29 -4.25 -0.55
CA THR A 222 -36.39 -4.53 -1.48
C THR A 222 -35.94 -5.26 -2.77
N PRO A 223 -36.84 -6.04 -3.44
CA PRO A 223 -36.52 -6.74 -4.68
C PRO A 223 -36.02 -5.81 -5.82
N SER A 224 -36.54 -4.58 -5.90
CA SER A 224 -36.15 -3.61 -6.93
C SER A 224 -34.76 -3.02 -6.70
N SER A 225 -34.40 -2.69 -5.45
CA SER A 225 -33.03 -2.27 -5.10
C SER A 225 -32.02 -3.39 -5.34
N LEU A 226 -32.39 -4.64 -5.03
CA LEU A 226 -31.54 -5.81 -5.26
C LEU A 226 -31.24 -6.02 -6.76
N GLU A 227 -32.21 -5.75 -7.64
CA GLU A 227 -32.02 -5.85 -9.08
C GLU A 227 -31.03 -4.80 -9.60
N VAL A 228 -31.16 -3.55 -9.17
CA VAL A 228 -30.20 -2.48 -9.49
C VAL A 228 -28.79 -2.84 -9.01
N PHE A 229 -28.67 -3.34 -7.77
CA PHE A 229 -27.39 -3.77 -7.23
C PHE A 229 -26.75 -4.85 -8.11
N LYS A 230 -27.49 -5.91 -8.45
CA LYS A 230 -26.98 -7.01 -9.31
C LYS A 230 -26.48 -6.53 -10.67
N GLN A 231 -27.07 -5.47 -11.23
CA GLN A 231 -26.66 -4.90 -12.51
C GLN A 231 -25.33 -4.13 -12.41
N LEU A 232 -25.12 -3.36 -11.35
CA LEU A 232 -23.94 -2.50 -11.18
C LEU A 232 -22.76 -3.18 -10.47
N GLU A 233 -23.05 -4.14 -9.61
CA GLU A 233 -22.06 -4.87 -8.80
C GLU A 233 -20.89 -5.43 -9.65
N PRO A 234 -21.10 -6.11 -10.81
CA PRO A 234 -20.03 -6.47 -11.73
C PRO A 234 -19.00 -5.38 -12.01
N THR A 235 -19.47 -4.17 -12.34
CA THR A 235 -18.63 -3.05 -12.74
C THR A 235 -17.87 -2.49 -11.55
N ILE A 236 -18.54 -2.35 -10.40
CA ILE A 236 -17.95 -1.85 -9.16
C ILE A 236 -16.81 -2.76 -8.72
N PHE A 237 -17.08 -4.06 -8.64
CA PHE A 237 -16.15 -5.02 -8.07
C PHE A 237 -14.97 -5.30 -9.00
N ASN A 238 -15.19 -5.28 -10.33
CA ASN A 238 -14.09 -5.29 -11.28
C ASN A 238 -13.19 -4.05 -11.12
N THR A 239 -13.77 -2.87 -10.91
CA THR A 239 -12.98 -1.65 -10.73
C THR A 239 -12.13 -1.75 -9.46
N LEU A 240 -12.75 -2.14 -8.34
CA LEU A 240 -12.05 -2.27 -7.06
C LEU A 240 -10.94 -3.33 -7.08
N ALA A 241 -11.17 -4.48 -7.73
CA ALA A 241 -10.19 -5.56 -7.80
C ALA A 241 -8.98 -5.21 -8.70
N TYR A 242 -9.22 -4.53 -9.83
CA TYR A 242 -8.20 -4.40 -10.88
C TYR A 242 -7.64 -3.01 -11.06
N ALA A 243 -8.49 -1.98 -10.94
CA ALA A 243 -8.03 -0.61 -11.02
C ALA A 243 -7.46 -0.18 -9.66
N ASP A 244 -8.13 -0.58 -8.58
CA ASP A 244 -7.79 -0.13 -7.22
C ASP A 244 -7.03 -1.21 -6.40
N GLY A 245 -6.83 -2.42 -6.94
CA GLY A 245 -5.94 -3.44 -6.34
C GLY A 245 -6.42 -4.11 -5.04
N TRP A 246 -7.71 -3.99 -4.70
CA TRP A 246 -8.28 -4.63 -3.51
C TRP A 246 -8.38 -6.15 -3.63
N ASP A 247 -8.15 -6.87 -2.52
CA ASP A 247 -8.31 -8.33 -2.47
C ASP A 247 -9.77 -8.76 -2.27
N GLN A 248 -10.02 -10.06 -2.45
CA GLN A 248 -11.36 -10.63 -2.36
C GLN A 248 -12.03 -10.43 -1.00
N SER A 249 -11.29 -10.43 0.11
CA SER A 249 -11.85 -10.23 1.45
C SER A 249 -12.40 -8.81 1.63
N ALA A 250 -11.67 -7.81 1.12
CA ALA A 250 -12.13 -6.43 1.08
C ALA A 250 -13.41 -6.28 0.24
N LEU A 251 -13.45 -6.95 -0.92
CA LEU A 251 -14.61 -6.96 -1.79
C LEU A 251 -15.83 -7.59 -1.09
N ASP A 252 -15.68 -8.79 -0.51
CA ASP A 252 -16.78 -9.50 0.16
C ASP A 252 -17.37 -8.67 1.31
N ALA A 253 -16.51 -7.99 2.08
CA ALA A 253 -16.97 -7.09 3.14
C ALA A 253 -17.69 -5.86 2.59
N LEU A 254 -17.18 -5.25 1.51
CA LEU A 254 -17.86 -4.12 0.88
C LEU A 254 -19.22 -4.55 0.31
N ARG A 255 -19.31 -5.75 -0.25
CA ARG A 255 -20.58 -6.30 -0.75
C ARG A 255 -21.64 -6.33 0.34
N ILE A 256 -21.29 -6.87 1.51
CA ILE A 256 -22.17 -6.91 2.68
C ILE A 256 -22.54 -5.49 3.10
N TYR A 257 -21.56 -4.59 3.21
CA TYR A 257 -21.78 -3.20 3.58
C TYR A 257 -22.77 -2.49 2.64
N LEU A 258 -22.56 -2.56 1.32
CA LEU A 258 -23.44 -1.93 0.33
C LEU A 258 -24.85 -2.52 0.42
N LEU A 259 -24.96 -3.83 0.51
CA LEU A 259 -26.23 -4.52 0.61
C LEU A 259 -27.01 -4.20 1.88
N THR A 260 -26.33 -3.91 3.00
CA THR A 260 -26.98 -3.45 4.24
C THR A 260 -27.41 -1.99 4.18
N ASN A 261 -26.69 -1.14 3.44
CA ASN A 261 -26.91 0.32 3.41
C ASN A 261 -27.64 0.80 2.14
N CYS A 262 -27.90 -0.07 1.18
CA CYS A 262 -28.63 0.26 -0.04
C CYS A 262 -30.02 0.83 0.32
N PRO A 263 -30.38 2.01 -0.22
CA PRO A 263 -31.71 2.58 -0.02
C PRO A 263 -32.84 1.65 -0.48
N ASP A 264 -34.00 1.71 0.18
CA ASP A 264 -35.21 0.99 -0.21
C ASP A 264 -35.96 1.64 -1.39
N ASN A 265 -35.20 2.10 -2.39
CA ASN A 265 -35.69 2.70 -3.63
C ASN A 265 -34.67 2.48 -4.75
N SER A 266 -35.13 2.06 -5.93
CA SER A 266 -34.25 1.73 -7.06
C SER A 266 -33.44 2.93 -7.58
N ILE A 267 -34.04 4.12 -7.68
CA ILE A 267 -33.35 5.34 -8.15
C ILE A 267 -32.31 5.77 -7.13
N ALA A 268 -32.67 5.78 -5.84
CA ALA A 268 -31.73 6.11 -4.77
C ALA A 268 -30.59 5.09 -4.68
N THR A 269 -30.88 3.80 -4.86
CA THR A 269 -29.86 2.73 -4.93
C THR A 269 -28.91 2.95 -6.10
N GLN A 270 -29.44 3.25 -7.28
CA GLN A 270 -28.63 3.52 -8.46
C GLN A 270 -27.69 4.69 -8.22
N ASN A 271 -28.21 5.82 -7.72
CA ASN A 271 -27.40 7.01 -7.42
C ASN A 271 -26.33 6.73 -6.36
N TYR A 272 -26.69 6.02 -5.30
CA TYR A 272 -25.76 5.59 -4.25
C TYR A 272 -24.61 4.75 -4.83
N LEU A 273 -24.92 3.71 -5.61
CA LEU A 273 -23.90 2.84 -6.21
C LEU A 273 -23.03 3.56 -7.25
N TRP A 274 -23.58 4.52 -8.00
CA TRP A 274 -22.79 5.36 -8.89
C TRP A 274 -21.83 6.28 -8.13
N ASP A 275 -22.27 6.85 -7.01
CA ASP A 275 -21.39 7.66 -6.16
C ASP A 275 -20.24 6.83 -5.58
N ILE A 276 -20.52 5.60 -5.13
CA ILE A 276 -19.49 4.64 -4.72
C ILE A 276 -18.47 4.39 -5.85
N LEU A 277 -18.95 4.14 -7.07
CA LEU A 277 -18.11 3.80 -8.22
C LEU A 277 -17.27 4.98 -8.72
N LEU A 278 -17.81 6.20 -8.68
CA LEU A 278 -17.19 7.35 -9.32
C LEU A 278 -16.41 8.22 -8.34
N ASN A 279 -16.87 8.29 -7.08
CA ASN A 279 -16.41 9.26 -6.09
C ASN A 279 -15.96 8.62 -4.77
N ASP A 280 -16.85 8.01 -3.99
CA ASP A 280 -16.59 7.68 -2.57
C ASP A 280 -15.41 6.72 -2.40
N ARG A 281 -15.29 5.71 -3.27
CA ARG A 281 -14.14 4.77 -3.24
C ARG A 281 -12.79 5.46 -3.51
N LYS A 282 -12.80 6.62 -4.17
CA LYS A 282 -11.59 7.39 -4.54
C LYS A 282 -11.16 8.37 -3.46
N LYS A 283 -11.86 8.39 -2.33
CA LYS A 283 -11.55 9.25 -1.20
C LYS A 283 -10.93 8.40 -0.09
N VAL A 284 -9.62 8.52 0.10
CA VAL A 284 -8.89 7.83 1.16
C VAL A 284 -9.44 8.27 2.51
N GLY A 285 -9.96 7.32 3.28
CA GLY A 285 -10.61 7.57 4.57
C GLY A 285 -12.13 7.66 4.54
N SER A 286 -12.76 7.61 3.36
CA SER A 286 -14.21 7.53 3.22
C SER A 286 -14.79 6.23 3.83
N PRO A 287 -16.10 6.15 4.08
CA PRO A 287 -16.74 4.93 4.56
C PRO A 287 -16.45 3.71 3.67
N THR A 288 -16.51 3.86 2.34
CA THR A 288 -16.18 2.77 1.40
C THR A 288 -14.71 2.37 1.51
N TYR A 289 -13.80 3.34 1.51
CA TYR A 289 -12.37 3.07 1.58
C TYR A 289 -12.00 2.41 2.92
N LEU A 290 -12.62 2.82 4.02
CA LEU A 290 -12.43 2.23 5.34
C LEU A 290 -12.87 0.76 5.38
N VAL A 291 -14.03 0.42 4.80
CA VAL A 291 -14.49 -0.98 4.72
C VAL A 291 -13.49 -1.83 3.95
N LEU A 292 -13.00 -1.34 2.81
CA LEU A 292 -12.01 -2.03 1.99
C LEU A 292 -10.68 -2.21 2.73
N PHE A 293 -10.14 -1.13 3.29
CA PHE A 293 -8.86 -1.12 4.00
C PHE A 293 -8.87 -2.03 5.23
N LYS A 294 -9.95 -1.98 6.01
CA LYS A 294 -10.14 -2.81 7.21
C LYS A 294 -10.21 -4.30 6.91
N ASN A 295 -10.95 -4.68 5.87
CA ASN A 295 -11.25 -6.09 5.59
C ASN A 295 -10.29 -6.74 4.59
N SER A 296 -9.40 -5.97 3.98
CA SER A 296 -8.31 -6.50 3.17
C SER A 296 -7.41 -7.43 4.00
N THR A 297 -7.03 -8.56 3.40
CA THR A 297 -6.06 -9.53 3.93
C THR A 297 -4.65 -9.32 3.42
N HIS A 298 -4.42 -8.28 2.60
CA HIS A 298 -3.08 -7.81 2.26
C HIS A 298 -2.22 -7.59 3.50
N THR A 299 -0.92 -7.81 3.35
CA THR A 299 0.07 -7.52 4.40
C THR A 299 0.03 -6.03 4.77
N PRO A 300 0.45 -5.65 5.99
CA PRO A 300 0.51 -4.24 6.39
C PRO A 300 1.25 -3.35 5.38
N PHE A 301 2.43 -3.78 4.92
CA PHE A 301 3.18 -3.08 3.86
C PHE A 301 2.37 -2.91 2.58
N LYS A 302 1.68 -3.96 2.10
CA LYS A 302 0.90 -3.88 0.87
C LYS A 302 -0.31 -2.94 1.02
N LYS A 303 -0.94 -2.89 2.19
CA LYS A 303 -2.02 -1.93 2.48
C LYS A 303 -1.52 -0.49 2.43
N LEU A 304 -0.35 -0.21 3.02
CA LEU A 304 0.27 1.12 2.99
C LEU A 304 0.70 1.50 1.57
N GLU A 305 1.27 0.56 0.82
CA GLU A 305 1.64 0.76 -0.59
C GLU A 305 0.40 1.12 -1.43
N LEU A 306 -0.74 0.45 -1.23
CA LEU A 306 -1.98 0.79 -1.93
C LEU A 306 -2.46 2.21 -1.62
N VAL A 307 -2.40 2.64 -0.35
CA VAL A 307 -2.75 4.03 0.03
C VAL A 307 -1.84 5.03 -0.69
N LEU A 308 -0.53 4.79 -0.69
CA LEU A 308 0.44 5.64 -1.39
C LEU A 308 0.22 5.65 -2.90
N GLN A 309 -0.06 4.50 -3.51
CA GLN A 309 -0.35 4.38 -4.96
C GLN A 309 -1.63 5.11 -5.35
N HIS A 310 -2.71 4.95 -4.57
CA HIS A 310 -3.97 5.64 -4.81
C HIS A 310 -3.82 7.15 -4.76
N LEU A 311 -3.11 7.67 -3.75
CA LEU A 311 -2.79 9.10 -3.64
C LEU A 311 -1.73 9.57 -4.65
N GLY A 312 -1.11 8.65 -5.40
CA GLY A 312 -0.03 8.94 -6.35
C GLY A 312 1.15 9.62 -5.67
N ALA A 313 1.59 9.03 -4.56
CA ALA A 313 2.70 9.49 -3.75
C ALA A 313 4.04 9.38 -4.49
N GLU A 314 4.61 10.53 -4.85
CA GLU A 314 5.93 10.65 -5.49
C GLU A 314 6.82 11.58 -4.67
N ILE A 315 8.09 11.19 -4.46
CA ILE A 315 9.10 12.10 -3.90
C ILE A 315 9.74 12.86 -5.07
N ASP A 316 9.75 14.19 -5.01
CA ASP A 316 10.40 15.02 -6.02
C ASP A 316 11.89 15.28 -5.75
N ASN A 317 12.54 16.05 -6.63
CA ASN A 317 13.98 16.35 -6.54
C ASN A 317 14.39 17.22 -5.33
N PHE A 318 13.41 17.73 -4.57
CA PHE A 318 13.61 18.45 -3.32
C PHE A 318 13.20 17.64 -2.10
N ASP A 319 13.13 16.32 -2.27
CA ASP A 319 12.74 15.35 -1.25
C ASP A 319 11.33 15.62 -0.71
N MET A 320 10.46 16.31 -1.47
CA MET A 320 9.09 16.62 -1.06
C MET A 320 8.14 15.57 -1.63
N LEU A 321 7.29 15.01 -0.78
CA LEU A 321 6.16 14.20 -1.19
C LEU A 321 5.14 15.05 -1.96
N GLN A 322 4.75 14.57 -3.13
CA GLN A 322 3.67 15.09 -3.95
C GLN A 322 2.59 14.02 -4.09
N LEU A 323 1.32 14.41 -3.99
CA LEU A 323 0.18 13.52 -4.20
C LEU A 323 -0.49 13.84 -5.54
N LYS A 324 -0.19 13.04 -6.57
CA LYS A 324 -0.65 13.26 -7.96
C LYS A 324 -1.62 12.18 -8.45
N GLY A 325 -2.11 11.35 -7.54
CA GLY A 325 -2.93 10.20 -7.87
C GLY A 325 -4.36 10.56 -8.24
N PRO A 326 -5.11 9.59 -8.76
CA PRO A 326 -6.53 9.76 -9.08
C PRO A 326 -7.44 9.78 -7.84
N PHE A 327 -6.87 9.58 -6.64
CA PHE A 327 -7.58 9.58 -5.36
C PHE A 327 -7.14 10.81 -4.55
N THR A 328 -8.03 11.26 -3.68
CA THR A 328 -7.75 12.34 -2.72
C THR A 328 -7.97 11.83 -1.30
N ILE A 329 -7.46 12.52 -0.30
CA ILE A 329 -7.92 12.33 1.08
C ILE A 329 -9.39 12.80 1.15
N ASP A 330 -10.23 12.09 1.90
CA ASP A 330 -11.61 12.52 2.11
C ASP A 330 -11.64 13.83 2.90
N THR A 331 -12.27 14.87 2.35
CA THR A 331 -12.39 16.18 3.02
C THR A 331 -13.24 16.11 4.28
N ASN A 332 -14.08 15.07 4.43
CA ASN A 332 -14.85 14.81 5.64
C ASN A 332 -14.13 13.87 6.63
N LEU A 333 -12.86 13.54 6.39
CA LEU A 333 -12.08 12.69 7.29
C LEU A 333 -11.81 13.44 8.60
N ALA A 334 -12.56 13.08 9.64
CA ALA A 334 -12.40 13.68 10.95
C ALA A 334 -11.04 13.33 11.58
N PRO A 335 -10.43 14.24 12.36
CA PRO A 335 -9.14 14.01 13.03
C PRO A 335 -9.14 12.82 14.00
N HIS A 336 -10.29 12.48 14.56
CA HIS A 336 -10.48 11.34 15.47
C HIS A 336 -11.02 10.09 14.76
N SER A 337 -11.03 10.05 13.43
CA SER A 337 -11.64 8.97 12.67
C SER A 337 -10.96 7.62 12.91
N HIS A 338 -11.77 6.56 12.79
CA HIS A 338 -11.28 5.19 12.88
C HIS A 338 -10.31 4.83 11.74
N PHE A 339 -10.40 5.50 10.58
CA PHE A 339 -9.45 5.30 9.49
C PHE A 339 -8.04 5.75 9.88
N ILE A 340 -7.89 6.93 10.49
CA ILE A 340 -6.58 7.41 10.97
C ILE A 340 -5.99 6.44 11.99
N GLU A 341 -6.80 5.98 12.95
CA GLU A 341 -6.38 4.96 13.89
C GLU A 341 -5.87 3.72 13.17
N LEU A 342 -6.68 3.13 12.28
CA LEU A 342 -6.36 1.90 11.55
C LEU A 342 -5.13 2.04 10.63
N LEU A 343 -4.96 3.20 9.99
CA LEU A 343 -3.76 3.53 9.21
C LEU A 343 -2.52 3.48 10.11
N SER A 344 -2.56 4.16 11.26
CA SER A 344 -1.49 4.16 12.25
C SER A 344 -1.20 2.74 12.77
N GLN A 345 -2.22 1.94 13.06
CA GLN A 345 -2.02 0.53 13.46
C GLN A 345 -1.33 -0.28 12.35
N THR A 346 -1.66 0.00 11.09
CA THR A 346 -1.05 -0.67 9.94
C THR A 346 0.43 -0.29 9.79
N VAL A 347 0.79 0.97 10.04
CA VAL A 347 2.20 1.39 10.10
C VAL A 347 2.93 0.68 11.24
N GLN A 348 2.37 0.65 12.45
CA GLN A 348 2.98 -0.08 13.58
C GLN A 348 3.24 -1.55 13.25
N GLN A 349 2.30 -2.21 12.58
CA GLN A 349 2.43 -3.61 12.16
C GLN A 349 3.46 -3.82 11.05
N ALA A 350 3.66 -2.83 10.19
CA ALA A 350 4.72 -2.85 9.17
C ALA A 350 6.10 -2.60 9.80
N TYR A 351 6.18 -1.83 10.89
CA TYR A 351 7.43 -1.44 11.57
C TYR A 351 7.44 -1.85 13.05
N PRO A 352 7.29 -3.16 13.37
CA PRO A 352 7.11 -3.60 14.76
C PRO A 352 8.27 -3.22 15.67
N ASP A 353 9.51 -3.30 15.17
CA ASP A 353 10.74 -3.03 15.93
C ASP A 353 11.79 -2.18 15.18
N SER A 354 11.48 -1.70 13.97
CA SER A 354 12.37 -0.87 13.14
C SER A 354 11.98 0.61 13.16
N ASP A 355 12.94 1.50 13.00
CA ASP A 355 12.63 2.90 12.71
C ASP A 355 11.85 3.01 11.38
N LEU A 356 10.99 4.02 11.27
CA LEU A 356 10.35 4.34 10.00
C LEU A 356 11.41 4.88 9.04
N ASP A 357 11.63 4.18 7.92
CA ASP A 357 12.61 4.53 6.89
C ASP A 357 11.96 5.02 5.59
N SER A 358 10.64 4.92 5.47
CA SER A 358 9.89 5.39 4.30
C SER A 358 9.63 6.90 4.35
N MET A 359 10.33 7.64 3.49
CA MET A 359 10.13 9.09 3.32
C MET A 359 8.69 9.45 2.93
N LYS A 360 8.06 8.62 2.08
CA LYS A 360 6.67 8.80 1.67
C LYS A 360 5.72 8.69 2.86
N LEU A 361 5.87 7.69 3.72
CA LEU A 361 5.02 7.54 4.90
C LEU A 361 5.26 8.64 5.93
N HIS A 362 6.53 9.01 6.17
CA HIS A 362 6.85 10.12 7.06
C HIS A 362 6.17 11.42 6.62
N GLN A 363 6.29 11.78 5.34
CA GLN A 363 5.68 13.02 4.83
C GLN A 363 4.18 12.91 4.58
N LEU A 364 3.62 11.70 4.44
CA LEU A 364 2.18 11.51 4.35
C LEU A 364 1.47 11.99 5.63
N ARG A 365 2.11 11.88 6.80
CA ARG A 365 1.62 12.43 8.07
C ARG A 365 1.25 13.92 7.91
N MET A 366 2.12 14.68 7.26
CA MET A 366 1.93 16.10 6.98
C MET A 366 0.71 16.40 6.09
N TYR A 367 0.32 15.50 5.19
CA TYR A 367 -0.90 15.69 4.40
C TYR A 367 -2.17 15.41 5.20
N PHE A 368 -2.13 14.47 6.15
CA PHE A 368 -3.22 14.28 7.09
C PHE A 368 -3.32 15.42 8.10
N ASP A 369 -2.21 16.04 8.45
CA ASP A 369 -2.19 17.28 9.23
C ASP A 369 -2.94 18.41 8.54
N LYS A 370 -2.67 18.61 7.24
CA LYS A 370 -3.44 19.54 6.40
C LYS A 370 -4.94 19.25 6.47
N GLN A 371 -5.31 17.99 6.23
CA GLN A 371 -6.70 17.55 6.30
C GLN A 371 -7.31 17.81 7.68
N ASN A 372 -6.56 17.60 8.77
CA ASN A 372 -7.05 17.81 10.12
C ASN A 372 -7.37 19.29 10.38
N ILE A 373 -6.48 20.20 10.01
CA ILE A 373 -6.73 21.65 10.22
C ILE A 373 -7.85 22.17 9.31
N GLU A 374 -7.91 21.69 8.05
CA GLU A 374 -8.96 22.06 7.10
C GLU A 374 -10.32 21.52 7.57
N TYR A 375 -10.38 20.27 8.05
CA TYR A 375 -11.59 19.71 8.62
C TYR A 375 -12.15 20.58 9.74
N ILE A 376 -11.31 21.02 10.69
CA ILE A 376 -11.75 21.88 11.80
C ILE A 376 -12.29 23.21 11.28
N LYS A 377 -11.53 23.88 10.40
CA LYS A 377 -11.90 25.20 9.84
C LYS A 377 -13.19 25.17 9.04
N GLU A 378 -13.38 24.15 8.21
CA GLU A 378 -14.53 24.03 7.31
C GLU A 378 -15.79 23.58 8.05
N ASN A 379 -15.66 22.69 9.03
CA ASN A 379 -16.80 22.09 9.70
C ASN A 379 -17.27 22.85 10.94
N PHE A 380 -16.39 23.65 11.55
CA PHE A 380 -16.63 24.42 12.77
C PHE A 380 -16.12 25.87 12.63
N PRO A 381 -16.52 26.61 11.58
CA PRO A 381 -15.99 27.94 11.35
C PRO A 381 -16.33 28.89 12.51
N ASN A 382 -15.31 29.54 13.06
CA ASN A 382 -15.43 30.48 14.17
C ASN A 382 -14.42 31.64 14.02
N SER A 383 -14.43 32.56 14.97
CA SER A 383 -13.60 33.77 14.99
C SER A 383 -12.10 33.53 15.16
N SER A 384 -11.70 32.34 15.63
CA SER A 384 -10.31 31.90 15.72
C SER A 384 -10.21 30.38 15.58
N ASP A 385 -9.02 29.87 15.24
CA ASP A 385 -8.77 28.44 15.11
C ASP A 385 -8.98 27.69 16.44
N GLU A 386 -8.60 28.29 17.57
CA GLU A 386 -8.89 27.74 18.91
C GLU A 386 -10.40 27.66 19.19
N ALA A 387 -11.18 28.68 18.81
CA ALA A 387 -12.63 28.64 18.98
C ALA A 387 -13.26 27.54 18.10
N SER A 388 -12.79 27.38 16.86
CA SER A 388 -13.18 26.27 15.99
C SER A 388 -12.83 24.90 16.58
N LEU A 389 -11.66 24.78 17.20
CA LEU A 389 -11.24 23.56 17.89
C LEU A 389 -12.12 23.25 19.11
N ILE A 390 -12.52 24.27 19.87
CA ILE A 390 -13.47 24.14 20.99
C ILE A 390 -14.83 23.64 20.49
N ASP A 391 -15.37 24.21 19.41
CA ASP A 391 -16.63 23.78 18.82
C ASP A 391 -16.56 22.31 18.38
N TYR A 392 -15.45 21.89 17.78
CA TYR A 392 -15.20 20.49 17.43
C TYR A 392 -15.22 19.56 18.66
N VAL A 393 -14.64 19.97 19.79
CA VAL A 393 -14.65 19.17 21.02
C VAL A 393 -16.08 18.92 21.53
N PHE A 394 -16.93 19.95 21.49
CA PHE A 394 -18.28 19.87 22.07
C PHE A 394 -19.37 19.45 21.08
N ALA A 395 -19.10 19.47 19.77
CA ALA A 395 -20.04 19.02 18.76
C ALA A 395 -20.33 17.51 18.83
N GLU A 396 -21.52 17.11 18.39
CA GLU A 396 -21.98 15.72 18.44
C GLU A 396 -21.14 14.79 17.55
N ALA A 397 -20.96 13.55 18.03
CA ALA A 397 -20.36 12.48 17.23
C ALA A 397 -21.31 12.10 16.06
N PRO A 398 -20.77 11.67 14.90
CA PRO A 398 -19.36 11.43 14.61
C PRO A 398 -18.60 12.68 14.11
N LYS A 399 -19.26 13.85 14.02
CA LYS A 399 -18.66 15.05 13.44
C LYS A 399 -17.66 15.71 14.41
N GLY A 400 -18.03 15.81 15.69
CA GLY A 400 -17.19 16.28 16.79
C GLY A 400 -16.90 15.19 17.83
N LEU A 401 -16.32 15.57 18.96
CA LEU A 401 -15.89 14.63 20.01
C LEU A 401 -16.95 14.35 21.09
N ASN A 402 -18.16 14.89 20.96
CA ASN A 402 -19.25 14.72 21.92
C ASN A 402 -18.84 15.04 23.37
N GLY A 403 -18.04 16.09 23.54
CA GLY A 403 -17.50 16.54 24.83
C GLY A 403 -16.28 15.75 25.33
N GLN A 404 -15.75 14.80 24.56
CA GLN A 404 -14.50 14.13 24.91
C GLN A 404 -13.32 15.10 24.74
N LEU A 405 -12.76 15.52 25.88
CA LEU A 405 -11.64 16.48 25.91
C LEU A 405 -10.41 15.97 25.16
N LEU A 406 -9.73 16.91 24.49
CA LEU A 406 -8.41 16.67 23.89
C LEU A 406 -7.38 16.33 24.96
N ILE A 407 -6.31 15.63 24.56
CA ILE A 407 -5.20 15.33 25.45
C ILE A 407 -4.22 16.50 25.42
N LYS A 408 -3.81 16.94 26.60
CA LYS A 408 -2.80 17.96 26.77
C LYS A 408 -1.44 17.31 27.06
N GLU A 409 -0.48 17.52 26.17
CA GLU A 409 0.87 16.94 26.28
C GLU A 409 1.98 18.00 26.20
N ARG A 410 3.17 17.64 26.66
CA ARG A 410 4.34 18.54 26.61
C ARG A 410 4.75 18.78 25.16
N GLY A 411 4.61 20.02 24.69
CA GLY A 411 4.97 20.45 23.34
C GLY A 411 6.42 20.91 23.17
N ARG A 412 7.41 20.35 23.90
CA ARG A 412 8.82 20.82 23.89
C ARG A 412 9.40 20.91 22.47
N PHE A 413 9.11 19.92 21.64
CA PHE A 413 9.57 19.88 20.25
C PHE A 413 8.79 20.80 19.31
N HIS A 414 7.73 21.46 19.78
CA HIS A 414 6.96 22.48 19.04
C HIS A 414 7.23 23.88 19.58
N ASN A 415 8.26 24.05 20.40
CA ASN A 415 8.68 25.34 20.94
C ASN A 415 10.18 25.51 20.67
N LYS A 416 10.60 25.38 19.40
CA LYS A 416 12.00 25.56 19.02
C LYS A 416 12.36 27.04 19.09
N ILE A 417 13.66 27.30 19.24
CA ILE A 417 14.18 28.65 19.36
C ILE A 417 15.33 28.89 18.37
N PRO A 418 15.44 30.09 17.79
CA PRO A 418 16.59 30.48 16.99
C PRO A 418 17.88 30.52 17.83
N ASP A 419 19.01 30.24 17.18
CA ASP A 419 20.34 30.39 17.77
C ASP A 419 20.55 31.83 18.28
N GLY A 420 21.12 31.93 19.48
CA GLY A 420 21.41 33.21 20.14
C GLY A 420 20.24 33.82 20.91
N GLN A 421 19.05 33.22 20.88
CA GLN A 421 17.92 33.63 21.72
C GLN A 421 17.93 32.93 23.07
N ILE A 422 17.45 33.62 24.11
CA ILE A 422 17.25 33.03 25.44
C ILE A 422 15.85 32.42 25.49
N TYR A 423 15.76 31.11 25.75
CA TYR A 423 14.50 30.36 25.74
C TYR A 423 13.39 31.05 26.55
N ARG A 424 13.68 31.45 27.80
CA ARG A 424 12.69 32.05 28.71
C ARG A 424 12.11 33.36 28.19
N ASP A 425 12.90 34.17 27.49
CA ASP A 425 12.44 35.43 26.93
C ASP A 425 11.65 35.17 25.64
N TYR A 426 12.11 34.22 24.83
CA TYR A 426 11.49 33.86 23.56
C TYR A 426 10.06 33.33 23.73
N ILE A 427 9.84 32.44 24.69
CA ILE A 427 8.51 31.85 24.92
C ILE A 427 7.47 32.85 25.45
N LEU A 428 7.88 34.00 26.00
CA LEU A 428 6.93 35.04 26.38
C LEU A 428 6.15 35.56 25.17
N HIS A 429 6.71 35.44 23.96
CA HIS A 429 6.11 35.91 22.73
C HIS A 429 5.62 34.75 21.85
N TYR A 430 6.35 33.63 21.82
CA TYR A 430 6.17 32.57 20.82
C TYR A 430 5.85 31.19 21.41
N ALA A 431 5.38 31.10 22.65
CA ALA A 431 4.95 29.85 23.25
C ALA A 431 3.81 29.19 22.44
N ASN A 432 3.97 27.89 22.17
CA ASN A 432 3.00 27.07 21.45
C ASN A 432 2.43 25.96 22.34
N ARG A 433 1.12 25.75 22.27
CA ARG A 433 0.38 24.72 23.02
C ARG A 433 0.03 23.54 22.11
N LYS A 434 0.22 22.32 22.64
CA LYS A 434 -0.04 21.06 21.93
C LYS A 434 -1.35 20.42 22.41
N ARG A 435 -2.25 20.10 21.49
CA ARG A 435 -3.51 19.39 21.76
C ARG A 435 -3.60 18.16 20.86
N LEU A 436 -3.93 17.02 21.43
CA LEU A 436 -4.06 15.75 20.70
C LEU A 436 -5.49 15.24 20.75
N THR A 437 -5.95 14.60 19.69
CA THR A 437 -7.21 13.85 19.73
C THR A 437 -7.13 12.72 20.78
N PRO A 438 -8.28 12.26 21.32
CA PRO A 438 -8.28 11.24 22.38
C PRO A 438 -7.64 9.90 21.98
N ASN A 439 -7.52 9.62 20.68
CA ASN A 439 -6.80 8.46 20.14
C ASN A 439 -5.30 8.71 19.89
N PHE A 440 -4.74 9.85 20.33
CA PHE A 440 -3.33 10.24 20.25
C PHE A 440 -2.76 10.52 18.83
N HIS A 441 -3.53 10.24 17.78
CA HIS A 441 -3.01 10.30 16.41
C HIS A 441 -2.99 11.70 15.80
N SER A 442 -4.04 12.51 15.97
CA SER A 442 -4.08 13.83 15.35
C SER A 442 -3.65 14.91 16.35
N GLU A 443 -2.79 15.81 15.90
CA GLU A 443 -2.19 16.86 16.70
C GLU A 443 -2.57 18.25 16.19
N PHE A 444 -2.77 19.19 17.11
CA PHE A 444 -2.99 20.60 16.83
C PHE A 444 -2.00 21.41 17.66
N ILE A 445 -1.27 22.31 17.00
CA ILE A 445 -0.36 23.25 17.64
C ILE A 445 -0.95 24.65 17.54
N LEU A 446 -1.15 25.29 18.68
CA LEU A 446 -1.74 26.62 18.78
C LEU A 446 -0.67 27.64 19.23
N ASP A 447 -0.60 28.79 18.59
CA ASP A 447 0.18 29.93 19.09
C ASP A 447 -0.52 30.55 20.32
N ARG A 448 0.12 31.57 20.93
CA ARG A 448 -0.46 32.29 22.08
C ARG A 448 -1.78 33.02 21.73
N SER A 449 -2.02 33.32 20.46
CA SER A 449 -3.23 33.96 19.96
C SER A 449 -4.34 32.97 19.58
N GLY A 450 -4.07 31.66 19.67
CA GLY A 450 -5.02 30.61 19.33
C GLY A 450 -5.13 30.32 17.84
N HIS A 451 -4.11 30.64 17.03
CA HIS A 451 -4.04 30.22 15.63
C HIS A 451 -3.30 28.89 15.48
N PHE A 452 -3.68 28.07 14.49
CA PHE A 452 -2.91 26.87 14.15
C PHE A 452 -1.55 27.24 13.54
N LEU A 453 -0.47 26.72 14.12
CA LEU A 453 0.82 26.67 13.43
C LEU A 453 0.82 25.45 12.52
N SER A 454 1.05 25.67 11.23
CA SER A 454 1.14 24.61 10.23
C SER A 454 1.98 25.06 9.05
N GLN A 455 2.79 24.16 8.49
CA GLN A 455 3.57 24.47 7.29
C GLN A 455 2.68 24.81 6.09
N TRP A 456 1.45 24.31 6.07
CA TRP A 456 0.48 24.57 5.01
C TRP A 456 0.00 26.02 4.97
N ASN A 457 0.24 26.80 6.02
CA ASN A 457 -0.01 28.24 6.04
C ASN A 457 0.98 29.02 5.16
N VAL A 458 2.16 28.45 4.88
CA VAL A 458 3.28 29.17 4.23
C VAL A 458 3.81 28.49 2.97
N LEU A 459 3.58 27.19 2.80
CA LEU A 459 3.92 26.48 1.56
C LEU A 459 2.99 26.91 0.42
N LYS A 460 3.59 27.20 -0.74
CA LYS A 460 2.89 27.61 -1.94
C LYS A 460 2.55 26.39 -2.79
N THR A 461 1.44 26.45 -3.52
CA THR A 461 1.02 25.41 -4.45
C THR A 461 0.81 25.96 -5.86
N GLU A 462 1.06 25.11 -6.86
CA GLU A 462 0.65 25.31 -8.25
C GLU A 462 -0.29 24.16 -8.63
N GLY A 463 -1.59 24.44 -8.69
CA GLY A 463 -2.62 23.41 -8.74
C GLY A 463 -2.52 22.48 -7.52
N ASN A 464 -2.37 21.17 -7.77
CA ASN A 464 -2.24 20.15 -6.73
C ASN A 464 -0.78 19.85 -6.32
N THR A 465 0.20 20.56 -6.87
CA THR A 465 1.63 20.34 -6.60
C THR A 465 2.16 21.40 -5.65
N VAL A 466 2.89 20.99 -4.61
CA VAL A 466 3.59 21.92 -3.72
C VAL A 466 4.85 22.43 -4.40
N ILE A 467 5.06 23.74 -4.40
CA ILE A 467 6.33 24.34 -4.85
C ILE A 467 7.40 23.97 -3.83
N SER A 468 8.24 23.00 -4.15
CA SER A 468 9.18 22.39 -3.20
C SER A 468 10.61 22.96 -3.25
N ASN A 469 10.91 23.81 -4.25
CA ASN A 469 12.21 24.48 -4.34
C ASN A 469 12.39 25.50 -3.20
N PRO A 470 13.38 25.34 -2.30
CA PRO A 470 13.65 26.28 -1.22
C PRO A 470 13.90 27.72 -1.71
N ASP A 471 14.50 27.90 -2.89
CA ASP A 471 14.82 29.24 -3.43
C ASP A 471 13.56 30.07 -3.76
N CYS A 472 12.38 29.45 -3.78
CA CYS A 472 11.09 30.14 -3.99
C CYS A 472 10.50 30.76 -2.70
N TYR A 473 11.21 30.63 -1.57
CA TYR A 473 10.76 31.04 -0.25
C TYR A 473 11.75 32.00 0.42
N GLU A 474 11.19 32.91 1.21
CA GLU A 474 11.94 33.73 2.16
C GLU A 474 11.83 33.08 3.54
N PHE A 475 12.98 32.69 4.11
CA PHE A 475 13.05 31.99 5.39
C PHE A 475 13.04 32.98 6.56
N THR A 476 11.95 33.74 6.69
CA THR A 476 11.72 34.59 7.87
C THR A 476 11.47 33.73 9.11
N GLU A 477 11.61 34.32 10.30
CA GLU A 477 11.34 33.62 11.57
C GLU A 477 9.90 33.07 11.62
N ASP A 478 8.92 33.85 11.17
CA ASP A 478 7.53 33.40 11.08
C ASP A 478 7.36 32.21 10.14
N PHE A 479 8.00 32.24 8.96
CA PHE A 479 7.99 31.11 8.03
C PHE A 479 8.60 29.86 8.68
N GLN A 480 9.77 30.01 9.30
CA GLN A 480 10.48 28.90 9.93
C GLN A 480 9.66 28.30 11.08
N ARG A 481 8.99 29.11 11.91
CA ARG A 481 8.09 28.61 12.97
C ARG A 481 6.93 27.79 12.43
N GLN A 482 6.26 28.27 11.38
CA GLN A 482 5.16 27.54 10.75
C GLN A 482 5.62 26.17 10.23
N VAL A 483 6.83 26.10 9.65
CA VAL A 483 7.39 24.84 9.14
C VAL A 483 7.91 23.93 10.24
N LEU A 484 8.58 24.45 11.26
CA LEU A 484 9.29 23.64 12.24
C LEU A 484 8.42 23.20 13.41
N ASP A 485 7.58 24.09 13.92
CA ASP A 485 6.84 23.89 15.16
C ASP A 485 5.40 23.46 14.94
N GLY A 486 4.96 23.37 13.69
CA GLY A 486 3.64 22.86 13.33
C GLY A 486 3.40 21.41 13.77
N GLU A 487 2.16 21.00 13.53
CA GLU A 487 1.62 19.69 13.84
C GLU A 487 2.30 18.54 13.08
N SER A 488 2.21 17.34 13.65
CA SER A 488 2.56 16.11 12.95
C SER A 488 1.72 14.94 13.44
N LEU A 489 0.93 14.34 12.57
CA LEU A 489 0.13 13.15 12.89
C LEU A 489 1.01 12.06 13.49
N ASN A 490 0.57 11.36 14.53
CA ASN A 490 1.33 10.29 15.17
C ASN A 490 0.89 8.92 14.67
N TYR A 491 1.85 8.10 14.25
CA TYR A 491 1.65 6.66 14.07
C TYR A 491 1.71 5.90 15.39
N GLY A 492 2.53 6.35 16.35
CA GLY A 492 2.51 5.84 17.72
C GLY A 492 1.20 6.16 18.45
N ARG A 493 0.84 5.36 19.47
CA ARG A 493 -0.40 5.52 20.26
C ARG A 493 -0.22 6.24 21.59
N LYS A 494 1.02 6.48 22.00
CA LYS A 494 1.40 7.15 23.24
C LYS A 494 2.86 7.56 23.17
N ASN A 495 3.28 8.42 24.09
CA ASN A 495 4.66 8.89 24.15
C ASN A 495 5.61 7.81 24.72
N ASP A 496 6.02 6.87 23.88
CA ASP A 496 6.92 5.77 24.22
C ASP A 496 7.97 5.49 23.11
N ALA A 497 8.66 4.34 23.19
CA ALA A 497 9.68 3.96 22.22
C ALA A 497 9.12 3.74 20.80
N GLU A 498 7.86 3.34 20.64
CA GLU A 498 7.22 3.22 19.32
C GLU A 498 7.02 4.61 18.71
N HIS A 499 6.49 5.57 19.48
CA HIS A 499 6.39 6.96 19.04
C HIS A 499 7.76 7.59 18.73
N ALA A 500 8.80 7.25 19.50
CA ALA A 500 10.14 7.70 19.18
C ALA A 500 10.60 7.22 17.79
N ARG A 501 10.45 5.92 17.51
CA ARG A 501 10.88 5.29 16.24
C ARG A 501 10.07 5.71 15.02
N LEU A 502 8.75 5.80 15.17
CA LEU A 502 7.84 6.04 14.05
C LEU A 502 7.57 7.52 13.80
N ASP A 503 7.73 8.37 14.82
CA ASP A 503 7.29 9.76 14.74
C ASP A 503 8.40 10.79 15.01
N SER A 504 9.23 10.58 16.05
CA SER A 504 10.22 11.56 16.51
C SER A 504 11.58 11.47 15.81
N ASN A 505 12.03 10.26 15.48
CA ASN A 505 13.30 10.03 14.76
C ASN A 505 13.23 10.38 13.26
N PRO A 506 12.15 10.05 12.52
CA PRO A 506 12.09 10.26 11.07
C PRO A 506 12.40 11.68 10.58
N PRO A 507 11.96 12.77 11.25
CA PRO A 507 12.33 14.13 10.86
C PRO A 507 13.85 14.36 10.73
N LEU A 508 14.69 13.58 11.42
CA LEU A 508 16.16 13.75 11.36
C LEU A 508 16.74 13.39 9.99
N VAL A 509 16.08 12.52 9.22
CA VAL A 509 16.63 11.98 7.96
C VAL A 509 15.64 11.98 6.79
N LEU A 510 14.33 12.06 7.05
CA LEU A 510 13.27 11.92 6.03
C LEU A 510 12.54 13.23 5.69
N ASP A 511 12.95 14.36 6.28
CA ASP A 511 12.35 15.66 5.99
C ASP A 511 12.74 16.21 4.61
N HIS A 512 11.80 16.87 3.96
CA HIS A 512 12.02 17.60 2.70
C HIS A 512 12.95 18.80 2.87
N LYS A 513 13.56 19.26 1.76
CA LYS A 513 14.64 20.26 1.79
C LYS A 513 14.25 21.60 2.40
N ILE A 514 13.01 22.05 2.25
CA ILE A 514 12.53 23.31 2.89
C ILE A 514 12.62 23.18 4.41
N ARG A 515 12.14 22.08 4.99
CA ARG A 515 12.19 21.85 6.45
C ARG A 515 13.61 21.67 6.95
N VAL A 516 14.46 20.98 6.17
CA VAL A 516 15.92 20.89 6.44
C VAL A 516 16.58 22.28 6.45
N GLN A 517 16.20 23.17 5.53
CA GLN A 517 16.72 24.54 5.50
C GLN A 517 16.20 25.38 6.66
N CYS A 518 14.92 25.24 7.04
CA CYS A 518 14.37 25.92 8.22
C CYS A 518 15.11 25.52 9.51
N LYS A 519 15.51 24.26 9.66
CA LYS A 519 16.19 23.77 10.88
C LYS A 519 17.56 24.40 11.13
N LYS A 520 18.18 25.00 10.11
CA LYS A 520 19.50 25.64 10.27
C LYS A 520 19.37 26.77 11.28
N ASN A 521 20.18 26.72 12.33
CA ASN A 521 20.21 27.70 13.43
C ASN A 521 18.94 27.70 14.31
N TRP A 522 18.25 26.56 14.41
CA TRP A 522 17.15 26.36 15.34
C TRP A 522 17.41 25.12 16.19
N TYR A 523 17.06 25.19 17.47
CA TYR A 523 17.18 24.05 18.38
C TYR A 523 15.95 23.88 19.25
N SER A 524 15.73 22.64 19.72
CA SER A 524 14.70 22.36 20.72
C SER A 524 15.24 22.65 22.11
N PRO A 525 14.45 23.29 23.00
CA PRO A 525 14.88 23.59 24.36
C PRO A 525 15.18 22.31 25.13
N SER A 526 16.11 22.38 26.09
CA SER A 526 16.42 21.22 26.94
C SER A 526 15.24 20.88 27.87
N THR A 527 15.24 19.68 28.44
CA THR A 527 14.23 19.29 29.44
C THR A 527 14.31 20.12 30.72
N SER A 528 15.49 20.68 31.05
CA SER A 528 15.67 21.59 32.19
C SER A 528 15.18 23.01 31.91
N ASP A 529 15.24 23.47 30.66
CA ASP A 529 14.78 24.82 30.29
C ASP A 529 13.25 24.87 30.09
N TYR A 530 12.66 23.78 29.60
CA TYR A 530 11.24 23.72 29.26
C TYR A 530 10.32 23.63 30.49
N SER A 531 9.57 24.70 30.75
CA SER A 531 8.51 24.75 31.77
C SER A 531 7.13 24.58 31.15
N PHE A 532 6.53 23.40 31.33
CA PHE A 532 5.20 23.10 30.79
C PHE A 532 4.11 24.03 31.36
N LYS A 533 4.19 24.41 32.64
CA LYS A 533 3.20 25.28 33.29
C LYS A 533 3.25 26.72 32.77
N GLU A 534 4.42 27.19 32.33
CA GLU A 534 4.58 28.53 31.76
C GLU A 534 4.06 28.60 30.32
N VAL A 535 4.31 27.55 29.54
CA VAL A 535 3.85 27.45 28.15
C VAL A 535 2.34 27.17 28.07
N ASP A 536 1.82 26.36 28.99
CA ASP A 536 0.45 25.87 28.96
C ASP A 536 -0.23 26.01 30.33
N PRO A 537 -0.89 27.15 30.61
CA PRO A 537 -1.59 27.38 31.87
C PRO A 537 -2.86 26.52 32.02
N GLY A 538 -3.27 25.78 30.99
CA GLY A 538 -4.50 24.98 30.94
C GLY A 538 -5.67 25.69 30.27
N ASP A 539 -6.67 24.91 29.89
CA ASP A 539 -7.93 25.34 29.28
C ASP A 539 -9.06 24.38 29.66
N SER A 540 -10.29 24.68 29.21
CA SER A 540 -11.50 23.92 29.53
C SER A 540 -11.80 22.75 28.57
N TYR A 541 -11.08 22.63 27.46
CA TYR A 541 -11.38 21.68 26.38
C TYR A 541 -10.32 20.58 26.23
N SER A 542 -9.30 20.58 27.10
CA SER A 542 -8.25 19.56 27.18
C SER A 542 -8.01 19.05 28.60
N LYS A 543 -7.40 17.87 28.73
CA LYS A 543 -7.07 17.23 30.01
C LYS A 543 -5.65 16.67 30.04
#